data_AF-A0A2T5IN04-F1
#
_entry.id   AF-A0A2T5IN04-F1
#
_cell.length_a   1.000
_cell.length_b   1.000
_cell.length_c   1.000
_cell.angle_alpha   90.00
_cell.angle_beta   90.00
_cell.angle_gamma   90.00
#
_symmetry.space_group_name_H-M   'P 1'
#
loop_
_entity.id
_entity.type
_entity.pdbx_description
1 polymer ?
#
loop_
_entity_poly.entity_id
_entity_poly.type
_entity_poly.pdbx_seq_one_letter_code
_entity_poly.pdbx_strand_id
1 'polypeptide(L)'
;MGAPLTESMFYILLSLLQPNHGYGIMQQVEERTKGRVALGAGTLYGALNSLLEKKWIMLHSQDDQSRKKKEYLITELGKEVLNEEIVRLGELLENGRKAMENDEKI
;
A
#
# COMPACT_ATOMS: atom_id res chain seq x y z
N MET A 1 15.76 -10.23 -0.82
CA MET A 1 14.29 -10.14 -1.00
C MET A 1 13.65 -10.02 0.37
N GLY A 2 12.97 -8.90 0.64
CA GLY A 2 12.20 -8.72 1.86
C GLY A 2 10.94 -9.59 1.87
N ALA A 3 10.29 -9.71 3.02
CA ALA A 3 8.98 -10.36 3.10
C ALA A 3 7.96 -9.64 2.19
N PRO A 4 6.98 -10.35 1.62
CA PRO A 4 5.90 -9.75 0.83
C PRO A 4 5.21 -8.59 1.55
N LEU A 5 4.72 -7.62 0.79
CA LEU A 5 3.87 -6.58 1.36
C LEU A 5 2.56 -7.19 1.86
N THR A 6 2.09 -6.71 3.01
CA THR A 6 0.69 -6.93 3.38
C THR A 6 -0.20 -6.14 2.43
N GLU A 7 -1.43 -6.63 2.22
CA GLU A 7 -2.40 -5.95 1.36
C GLU A 7 -2.63 -4.49 1.79
N SER A 8 -2.69 -4.22 3.10
CA SER A 8 -2.81 -2.86 3.64
C SER A 8 -1.61 -1.98 3.27
N MET A 9 -0.38 -2.48 3.44
CA MET A 9 0.83 -1.72 3.09
C MET A 9 0.90 -1.44 1.58
N PHE A 10 0.53 -2.42 0.75
CA PHE A 10 0.44 -2.26 -0.70
C PHE A 10 -0.51 -1.11 -1.08
N TYR A 11 -1.75 -1.12 -0.57
CA TYR A 11 -2.72 -0.07 -0.88
C TYR A 11 -2.38 1.30 -0.28
N ILE A 12 -1.71 1.34 0.87
CA ILE A 12 -1.20 2.59 1.43
C ILE A 12 -0.11 3.17 0.51
N LEU A 13 0.88 2.39 0.10
CA LEU A 13 1.92 2.84 -0.83
C LEU A 13 1.32 3.32 -2.16
N LEU A 14 0.34 2.58 -2.70
CA LEU A 14 -0.37 2.95 -3.92
C LEU A 14 -1.10 4.30 -3.76
N SER A 15 -1.74 4.53 -2.61
CA SER A 15 -2.44 5.79 -2.29
C SER A 15 -1.51 6.97 -2.05
N LEU A 16 -0.20 6.71 -1.89
CA LEU A 16 0.86 7.67 -1.64
C LEU A 16 1.76 7.92 -2.85
N LEU A 17 1.37 7.45 -4.04
CA LEU A 17 1.97 7.89 -5.32
C LEU A 17 1.79 9.39 -5.56
N GLN A 18 0.83 10.01 -4.88
CA GLN A 18 0.64 11.46 -4.78
C GLN A 18 0.53 11.84 -3.29
N PRO A 19 0.87 13.08 -2.90
CA PRO A 19 0.74 13.51 -1.50
C PRO A 19 -0.66 13.27 -0.96
N ASN A 20 -0.76 12.65 0.22
CA ASN A 20 -2.06 12.35 0.82
C ASN A 20 -1.98 12.31 2.35
N HIS A 21 -3.10 12.57 3.00
CA HIS A 21 -3.23 12.52 4.45
C HIS A 21 -4.02 11.28 4.89
N GLY A 22 -3.94 10.92 6.17
CA GLY A 22 -4.45 9.64 6.66
C GLY A 22 -5.91 9.34 6.28
N TYR A 23 -6.81 10.32 6.37
CA TYR A 23 -8.20 10.14 5.98
C TYR A 23 -8.39 9.88 4.48
N GLY A 24 -7.69 10.63 3.61
CA GLY A 24 -7.74 10.39 2.17
C GLY A 24 -7.15 9.05 1.76
N ILE A 25 -6.20 8.50 2.52
CA ILE A 25 -5.70 7.14 2.32
C ILE A 25 -6.82 6.13 2.62
N MET A 26 -7.51 6.25 3.76
CA MET A 26 -8.61 5.33 4.11
C MET A 26 -9.69 5.30 3.02
N GLN A 27 -10.13 6.47 2.54
CA GLN A 27 -11.13 6.58 1.49
C GLN A 27 -10.67 5.92 0.19
N GLN A 28 -9.47 6.22 -0.28
CA GLN A 28 -8.96 5.63 -1.53
C GLN A 28 -8.82 4.11 -1.44
N VAL A 29 -8.38 3.57 -0.30
CA VAL A 29 -8.28 2.11 -0.12
C VAL A 29 -9.66 1.48 -0.15
N GLU A 30 -10.62 2.04 0.57
CA GLU A 30 -11.99 1.54 0.60
C GLU A 30 -12.63 1.58 -0.80
N GLU A 31 -12.50 2.70 -1.52
CA GLU A 31 -13.03 2.87 -2.89
C GLU A 31 -12.40 1.88 -3.88
N ARG A 32 -11.06 1.80 -3.91
CA ARG A 32 -10.34 0.91 -4.85
C ARG A 32 -10.65 -0.56 -4.61
N THR A 33 -10.90 -0.93 -3.36
CA THR A 33 -11.18 -2.32 -2.98
C THR A 33 -12.67 -2.64 -2.93
N LYS A 34 -13.53 -1.69 -3.32
CA LYS A 34 -14.99 -1.82 -3.25
C LYS A 34 -15.48 -2.22 -1.84
N GLY A 35 -14.87 -1.63 -0.82
CA GLY A 35 -15.16 -1.88 0.59
C GLY A 35 -14.56 -3.15 1.17
N ARG A 36 -13.85 -3.98 0.38
CA ARG A 36 -13.25 -5.23 0.90
C ARG A 36 -12.14 -4.95 1.92
N VAL A 37 -11.39 -3.87 1.76
CA VAL A 37 -10.36 -3.44 2.70
C VAL A 37 -10.79 -2.12 3.33
N ALA A 38 -11.00 -2.14 4.65
CA ALA A 38 -11.32 -0.96 5.44
C ALA A 38 -10.22 -0.73 6.49
N LEU A 39 -9.53 0.40 6.38
CA LEU A 39 -8.44 0.74 7.29
C LEU A 39 -8.97 1.56 8.47
N GLY A 40 -9.08 0.92 9.64
CA GLY A 40 -9.30 1.63 10.89
C GLY A 40 -8.11 2.54 11.24
N ALA A 41 -8.34 3.56 12.07
CA ALA A 41 -7.30 4.51 12.48
C ALA A 41 -6.05 3.83 13.07
N GLY A 42 -6.24 2.87 13.99
CA GLY A 42 -5.12 2.13 14.58
C GLY A 42 -4.28 1.38 13.55
N THR A 43 -4.93 0.67 12.63
CA THR A 43 -4.26 -0.07 11.55
C THR A 43 -3.52 0.85 10.60
N LEU A 44 -4.14 1.96 10.19
CA LEU A 44 -3.50 2.91 9.29
C LEU A 44 -2.26 3.53 9.92
N TYR A 45 -2.37 4.08 11.12
CA TYR A 45 -1.24 4.80 11.74
C TYR A 45 -0.11 3.84 12.14
N GLY A 46 -0.42 2.61 12.56
CA GLY A 46 0.59 1.57 12.75
C GLY A 46 1.34 1.23 11.46
N ALA A 47 0.62 1.11 10.33
CA ALA A 47 1.22 0.88 9.03
C ALA A 47 2.05 2.09 8.55
N LEU A 48 1.54 3.32 8.69
CA LEU A 48 2.28 4.54 8.33
C LEU A 48 3.59 4.67 9.12
N ASN A 49 3.57 4.40 10.44
CA ASN A 49 4.77 4.39 11.26
C ASN A 49 5.78 3.35 10.76
N SER A 50 5.32 2.12 10.49
CA SER A 50 6.18 1.07 9.93
C SER A 50 6.80 1.46 8.59
N LEU A 51 6.03 2.11 7.71
CA LEU A 51 6.50 2.55 6.39
C LEU A 51 7.50 3.72 6.50
N LEU A 52 7.31 4.64 7.46
CA LEU A 52 8.26 5.71 7.77
C LEU A 52 9.59 5.16 8.31
N GLU A 53 9.53 4.23 9.26
CA GLU A 53 10.72 3.57 9.84
C GLU A 53 11.55 2.86 8.75
N LYS A 54 10.86 2.23 7.79
CA LYS A 54 11.46 1.60 6.61
C LYS A 54 11.94 2.59 5.55
N LYS A 55 11.64 3.88 5.70
CA LYS A 55 11.92 4.95 4.72
C LYS A 55 11.28 4.73 3.35
N TRP A 56 10.21 3.94 3.29
CA TRP A 56 9.43 3.72 2.07
C TRP A 56 8.48 4.88 1.79
N ILE A 57 8.14 5.65 2.82
CA ILE A 57 7.41 6.90 2.70
C ILE A 57 8.12 7.99 3.51
N MET A 58 7.77 9.24 3.23
CA MET A 58 8.25 10.42 3.95
C MET A 58 7.08 11.35 4.27
N LEU A 59 7.28 12.24 5.24
CA LEU A 59 6.38 13.38 5.44
C LEU A 59 6.59 14.37 4.29
N HIS A 60 5.52 14.65 3.55
CA HIS A 60 5.51 15.61 2.46
C HIS A 60 5.31 17.04 2.99
N SER A 61 4.34 17.21 3.89
CA SER A 61 4.07 18.48 4.54
C SER A 61 3.60 18.24 5.97
N GLN A 62 4.04 19.13 6.87
CA GLN A 62 3.56 19.25 8.23
C GLN A 62 3.48 20.75 8.53
N ASP A 63 2.28 21.26 8.75
CA ASP A 63 2.08 22.64 9.16
C ASP A 63 1.87 22.64 10.67
N ASP A 64 2.89 23.03 11.45
CA ASP A 64 2.83 23.02 12.91
C ASP A 64 1.94 24.15 13.48
N GLN A 65 1.56 25.13 12.65
CA GLN A 65 0.75 26.27 13.08
C GLN A 65 -0.74 26.13 12.76
N SER A 66 -1.09 25.27 11.80
CA SER A 66 -2.47 24.99 11.45
C SER A 66 -2.79 23.52 11.73
N ARG A 67 -4.04 23.22 12.08
CA ARG A 67 -4.54 21.82 12.24
C ARG A 67 -4.51 21.02 10.91
N LYS A 68 -3.66 21.36 9.94
CA LYS A 68 -3.51 20.58 8.72
C LYS A 68 -2.97 19.20 9.07
N LYS A 69 -3.66 18.20 8.54
CA LYS A 69 -3.35 16.80 8.74
C LYS A 69 -2.01 16.50 8.07
N LYS A 70 -1.14 15.72 8.73
CA LYS A 70 0.12 15.25 8.14
C LYS A 70 -0.12 14.64 6.76
N GLU A 71 0.63 15.09 5.78
CA GLU A 71 0.65 14.51 4.44
C GLU A 71 1.90 13.66 4.26
N TYR A 72 1.71 12.51 3.63
CA TYR A 72 2.75 11.54 3.33
C TYR A 72 2.93 11.44 1.83
N LEU A 73 4.12 11.00 1.41
CA LEU A 73 4.45 10.72 0.02
C LEU A 73 5.39 9.52 -0.03
N ILE A 74 5.23 8.66 -1.05
CA ILE A 74 6.14 7.54 -1.29
C ILE A 74 7.53 8.05 -1.70
N THR A 75 8.58 7.38 -1.20
CA THR A 75 9.97 7.65 -1.62
C THR A 75 10.34 6.83 -2.87
N GLU A 76 11.49 7.08 -3.48
CA GLU A 76 11.99 6.22 -4.57
C GLU A 76 12.19 4.77 -4.11
N LEU A 77 12.75 4.56 -2.91
CA LEU A 77 12.85 3.23 -2.31
C LEU A 77 11.47 2.57 -2.12
N GLY A 78 10.47 3.34 -1.70
CA GLY A 78 9.10 2.82 -1.58
C GLY A 78 8.50 2.41 -2.93
N LYS A 79 8.80 3.16 -4.01
CA LYS A 79 8.35 2.82 -5.37
C LYS A 79 9.01 1.54 -5.87
N GLU A 80 10.30 1.34 -5.60
CA GLU A 80 11.01 0.09 -5.92
C GLU A 80 10.32 -1.10 -5.25
N VAL A 81 10.06 -1.01 -3.94
CA VAL A 81 9.38 -2.05 -3.16
C VAL A 81 7.96 -2.31 -3.67
N LEU A 82 7.20 -1.26 -4.00
CA LEU A 82 5.86 -1.40 -4.59
C LEU A 82 5.92 -2.12 -5.94
N ASN A 83 6.91 -1.78 -6.79
CA ASN A 83 7.09 -2.41 -8.09
C ASN A 83 7.50 -3.88 -7.98
N GLU A 84 8.42 -4.21 -7.07
CA GLU A 84 8.78 -5.61 -6.79
C GLU A 84 7.57 -6.44 -6.37
N GLU A 85 6.69 -5.89 -5.53
CA GLU A 85 5.47 -6.58 -5.12
C GLU A 85 4.47 -6.76 -6.28
N ILE A 86 4.32 -5.77 -7.16
CA ILE A 86 3.48 -5.90 -8.36
C ILE A 86 3.97 -7.05 -9.24
N VAL A 87 5.29 -7.14 -9.47
CA VAL A 87 5.89 -8.24 -10.25
C VAL A 87 5.61 -9.59 -9.59
N ARG A 88 5.85 -9.69 -8.28
CA ARG A 88 5.64 -10.92 -7.50
C ARG A 88 4.17 -11.38 -7.53
N LEU A 89 3.22 -10.45 -7.37
CA LEU A 89 1.80 -10.77 -7.46
C LEU A 89 1.39 -11.23 -8.86
N GLY A 90 1.97 -10.63 -9.90
CA GLY A 90 1.78 -11.08 -11.28
C GLY A 90 2.25 -12.52 -11.50
N GLU A 91 3.43 -12.87 -10.99
CA GLU A 91 3.96 -14.24 -11.04
C GLU A 91 3.05 -15.24 -10.31
N LEU A 92 2.58 -14.89 -9.11
CA LEU A 92 1.65 -15.74 -8.34
C LEU A 92 0.34 -16.00 -9.09
N LEU A 93 -0.25 -14.96 -9.66
CA LEU A 93 -1.51 -15.08 -10.42
C LEU A 93 -1.33 -15.96 -11.66
N GLU A 94 -0.23 -15.79 -12.39
CA GLU A 94 0.08 -16.58 -13.57
C GLU A 94 0.28 -18.06 -13.23
N ASN A 95 1.09 -18.35 -12.20
CA ASN A 95 1.32 -19.72 -11.76
C ASN A 95 0.04 -20.39 -11.24
N GLY A 96 -0.78 -19.64 -10.47
CA GLY A 96 -2.06 -20.15 -9.95
C GLY A 96 -3.06 -20.49 -11.06
N ARG A 97 -3.19 -19.62 -12.08
CA ARG A 97 -4.07 -19.88 -13.23
C ARG A 97 -3.62 -21.10 -14.02
N LYS A 98 -2.32 -21.21 -14.33
CA LYS A 98 -1.76 -22.38 -15.03
C LYS A 98 -2.02 -23.68 -14.27
N ALA A 99 -1.91 -23.66 -12.94
CA ALA A 99 -2.18 -24.83 -12.12
C ALA A 99 -3.67 -25.23 -12.21
N MET A 100 -4.59 -24.28 -12.07
CA MET A 100 -6.05 -24.54 -12.13
C MET A 100 -6.52 -24.99 -13.52
N GLU A 101 -5.99 -24.42 -14.61
CA GLU A 101 -6.33 -24.83 -15.98
C GLU A 101 -5.91 -26.27 -16.30
N ASN A 102 -4.87 -26.78 -15.63
CA ASN A 102 -4.43 -28.16 -15.77
C ASN A 102 -5.24 -29.13 -14.89
N ASP A 103 -5.84 -28.64 -13.81
CA ASP A 103 -6.70 -29.41 -12.92
C ASP A 103 -8.09 -29.66 -13.55
N GLU A 104 -8.66 -28.66 -14.25
CA GLU A 104 -9.95 -28.81 -14.97
C GLU A 104 -9.88 -29.71 -16.22
N LYS A 105 -8.69 -30.19 -16.59
CA LYS A 105 -8.47 -31.08 -17.76
C LYS A 105 -8.33 -32.56 -17.38
N ILE A 106 -8.56 -32.93 -16.12
CA ILE A 106 -8.60 -34.31 -15.60
C ILE A 106 -10.03 -34.64 -15.19
#